data_AF-A0A382RKC4-F1
#
_entry.id   AF-A0A382RKC4-F1
#
_cell.length_a   1.000
_cell.length_b   1.000
_cell.length_c   1.000
_cell.angle_alpha   90.00
_cell.angle_beta   90.00
_cell.angle_gamma   90.00
#
_symmetry.space_group_name_H-M   'P 1'
#
loop_
_entity.id
_entity.type
_entity.pdbx_description
1 polymer ?
#
loop_
_entity_poly.entity_id
_entity_poly.type
_entity_poly.pdbx_seq_one_letter_code
_entity_poly.pdbx_strand_id
1 'polypeptide(L)'
;MDVQELLKAAKQLFEAEGSICKETFRHEDLHAGSEKVVWKNKSFGTVLFCEGFRVRENPWFGWIPMEPARGEIQTIRAKNSLPEGILNRGKWLKPVENGIYQAGATYSWEQLESKPNALELQEMQTGLGAMVHQRLEVLERKIGVRPAT
;
A
#
# COMPACT_ATOMS: atom_id res chain seq x y z
N MET A 1 2.35 13.13 -4.80
CA MET A 1 2.18 12.08 -5.83
C MET A 1 0.85 11.38 -5.61
N ASP A 2 0.04 11.26 -6.66
CA ASP A 2 -1.13 10.40 -6.68
C ASP A 2 -0.70 9.00 -7.15
N VAL A 3 -0.73 8.03 -6.23
CA VAL A 3 -0.27 6.67 -6.52
C VAL A 3 -1.26 5.93 -7.43
N GLN A 4 -2.56 6.23 -7.34
CA GLN A 4 -3.57 5.53 -8.13
C GLN A 4 -3.49 5.92 -9.60
N GLU A 5 -3.36 7.22 -9.88
CA GLU A 5 -3.17 7.69 -11.26
C GLU A 5 -1.85 7.22 -11.86
N LEU A 6 -0.77 7.19 -11.06
CA LEU A 6 0.51 6.62 -11.52
C LEU A 6 0.38 5.14 -11.91
N LEU A 7 -0.23 4.32 -11.05
CA LEU A 7 -0.40 2.88 -11.31
C LEU A 7 -1.30 2.64 -12.52
N LYS A 8 -2.36 3.43 -12.67
CA LYS A 8 -3.27 3.37 -13.83
C LYS A 8 -2.53 3.72 -15.12
N ALA A 9 -1.78 4.81 -15.14
CA ALA A 9 -1.01 5.24 -16.31
C ALA A 9 0.07 4.21 -16.68
N ALA A 10 0.84 3.71 -15.70
CA ALA A 10 1.85 2.68 -15.92
C ALA A 10 1.23 1.39 -16.47
N LYS A 11 0.10 0.96 -15.92
CA LYS A 11 -0.63 -0.21 -16.42
C LYS A 11 -1.08 -0.03 -17.88
N GLN A 12 -1.63 1.13 -18.23
CA GLN A 12 -2.05 1.42 -19.61
C GLN A 12 -0.87 1.38 -20.58
N LEU A 13 0.29 1.93 -20.19
CA LEU A 13 1.51 1.89 -20.98
C LEU A 13 1.94 0.44 -21.28
N PHE A 14 2.11 -0.39 -20.25
CA PHE A 14 2.58 -1.76 -20.45
C PHE A 14 1.54 -2.67 -21.10
N GLU A 15 0.24 -2.37 -20.98
CA GLU A 15 -0.81 -3.05 -21.74
C GLU A 15 -0.71 -2.73 -23.23
N ALA A 16 -0.45 -1.47 -23.60
CA ALA A 16 -0.28 -1.05 -24.99
C ALA A 16 0.95 -1.67 -25.65
N GLU A 17 2.00 -1.92 -24.88
CA GLU A 17 3.22 -2.62 -25.33
C GLU A 17 3.05 -4.15 -25.41
N GLY A 18 1.94 -4.71 -24.93
CA GLY A 18 1.76 -6.16 -24.83
C GLY A 18 2.63 -6.82 -23.75
N SER A 19 3.17 -6.03 -22.83
CA SER A 19 4.10 -6.45 -21.77
C SER A 19 3.39 -6.91 -20.49
N ILE A 20 2.05 -6.88 -20.45
CA ILE A 20 1.23 -7.34 -19.33
C ILE A 20 0.56 -8.68 -19.64
N CYS A 21 0.76 -9.64 -18.73
CA CYS A 21 -0.01 -10.87 -18.66
C CYS A 21 -0.91 -10.82 -17.42
N LYS A 22 -2.24 -10.82 -17.61
CA LYS A 22 -3.22 -10.77 -16.52
C LYS A 22 -3.53 -12.19 -16.07
N GLU A 23 -2.73 -12.71 -15.15
CA GLU A 23 -2.93 -14.04 -14.60
C GLU A 23 -2.45 -14.12 -13.15
N THR A 24 -3.09 -14.99 -12.36
CA THR A 24 -2.58 -15.36 -11.04
C THR A 24 -1.32 -16.19 -11.22
N PHE A 25 -0.19 -15.63 -10.81
CA PHE A 25 1.08 -16.36 -10.80
C PHE A 25 1.09 -17.41 -9.70
N ARG A 26 1.41 -18.66 -10.04
CA ARG A 26 1.65 -19.75 -9.08
C ARG A 26 3.11 -20.16 -9.16
N HIS A 27 3.81 -20.21 -8.04
CA HIS A 27 5.24 -20.56 -8.02
C HIS A 27 5.51 -21.98 -8.54
N GLU A 28 4.55 -22.90 -8.39
CA GLU A 28 4.63 -24.28 -8.92
C GLU A 28 4.75 -24.37 -10.45
N ASP A 29 4.24 -23.35 -11.17
CA ASP A 29 4.33 -23.28 -12.64
C ASP A 29 5.69 -22.75 -13.13
N LEU A 30 6.57 -22.33 -12.20
CA LEU A 30 7.87 -21.78 -12.50
C LEU A 30 8.98 -22.80 -12.23
N HIS A 31 9.70 -23.16 -13.28
CA HIS A 31 10.85 -24.05 -13.22
C HIS A 31 12.14 -23.27 -13.43
N ALA A 32 12.91 -23.08 -12.37
CA ALA A 32 14.24 -22.47 -12.42
C ALA A 32 15.29 -23.52 -12.79
N GLY A 33 15.83 -23.44 -14.01
CA GLY A 33 16.97 -24.23 -14.47
C GLY A 33 18.29 -23.48 -14.30
N SER A 34 19.41 -24.11 -14.66
CA SER A 34 20.76 -23.53 -14.55
C SER A 34 21.02 -22.36 -15.50
N GLU A 35 20.38 -22.35 -16.67
CA GLU A 35 20.60 -21.33 -17.71
C GLU A 35 19.39 -20.43 -17.96
N LYS A 36 18.19 -20.93 -17.68
CA LYS A 36 16.93 -20.25 -17.97
C LYS A 36 15.87 -20.61 -16.95
N VAL A 37 14.91 -19.72 -16.80
CA VAL A 37 13.69 -19.94 -16.04
C VAL A 37 12.54 -20.14 -17.02
N VAL A 38 11.76 -21.19 -16.81
CA VAL A 38 10.59 -21.50 -17.64
C VAL A 38 9.35 -21.28 -16.80
N TRP A 39 8.45 -20.43 -17.27
CA TRP A 39 7.11 -20.28 -16.72
C TRP A 39 6.11 -20.73 -17.79
N LYS A 40 5.42 -21.85 -17.53
CA LYS A 40 4.55 -22.51 -18.52
C LYS A 40 5.29 -22.76 -19.84
N ASN A 41 4.87 -22.12 -20.92
CA ASN A 41 5.47 -22.22 -22.26
C ASN A 41 6.42 -21.05 -22.60
N LYS A 42 6.75 -20.19 -21.64
CA LYS A 42 7.62 -19.01 -21.84
C LYS A 42 8.96 -19.22 -21.13
N SER A 43 10.05 -18.85 -21.80
CA SER A 43 11.41 -18.91 -21.24
C SER A 43 11.95 -17.50 -21.01
N PHE A 44 12.62 -17.30 -19.88
CA PHE A 44 13.19 -16.04 -19.45
C PHE A 44 14.61 -16.26 -18.93
N GLY A 45 15.50 -15.27 -19.09
CA GLY A 45 16.83 -15.29 -18.47
C GLY A 45 16.81 -14.89 -16.99
N THR A 46 15.80 -14.13 -16.56
CA THR A 46 15.69 -13.63 -15.18
C THR A 46 14.23 -13.43 -14.83
N VAL A 47 13.91 -13.65 -13.55
CA VAL A 47 12.59 -13.39 -12.96
C VAL A 47 12.79 -12.50 -11.74
N LEU A 48 11.97 -11.45 -11.63
CA LEU A 48 11.94 -10.53 -10.50
C LEU A 48 10.60 -10.68 -9.79
N PHE A 49 10.63 -11.05 -8.51
CA PHE A 49 9.41 -11.15 -7.70
C PHE A 49 9.12 -9.82 -7.01
N CYS A 50 7.99 -9.20 -7.36
CA CYS A 50 7.52 -7.92 -6.80
C CYS A 50 6.25 -8.12 -5.94
N GLU A 51 6.29 -9.08 -5.02
CA GLU A 51 5.10 -9.61 -4.31
C GLU A 51 4.73 -8.84 -3.04
N GLY A 52 5.46 -7.76 -2.73
CA GLY A 52 5.26 -6.99 -1.50
C GLY A 52 5.42 -7.88 -0.26
N PHE A 53 4.50 -7.74 0.70
CA PHE A 53 4.61 -8.45 1.98
C PHE A 53 4.34 -9.96 1.88
N ARG A 54 3.76 -10.41 0.76
CA ARG A 54 3.48 -11.82 0.48
C ARG A 54 4.72 -12.58 0.00
N VAL A 55 5.88 -11.93 -0.12
CA VAL A 55 7.16 -12.62 -0.36
C VAL A 55 7.45 -13.70 0.70
N ARG A 56 6.86 -13.61 1.90
CA ARG A 56 6.90 -14.67 2.93
C ARG A 56 6.32 -16.01 2.47
N GLU A 57 5.41 -15.98 1.49
CA GLU A 57 4.78 -17.16 0.88
C GLU A 57 5.59 -17.67 -0.33
N ASN A 58 6.63 -16.95 -0.75
CA ASN A 58 7.47 -17.32 -1.89
C ASN A 58 8.45 -18.45 -1.52
N PRO A 59 8.52 -19.56 -2.28
CA PRO A 59 9.39 -20.69 -1.93
C PRO A 59 10.89 -20.41 -2.05
N TRP A 60 11.30 -19.37 -2.81
CA TRP A 60 12.70 -18.97 -2.96
C TRP A 60 13.13 -17.88 -1.97
N PHE A 61 12.20 -17.04 -1.53
CA PHE A 61 12.48 -15.82 -0.78
C PHE A 61 11.72 -15.70 0.55
N GLY A 62 10.95 -16.73 0.93
CA GLY A 62 10.18 -16.75 2.18
C GLY A 62 11.03 -16.71 3.45
N TRP A 63 12.34 -16.96 3.33
CA TRP A 63 13.31 -16.82 4.42
C TRP A 63 13.65 -15.37 4.78
N ILE A 64 13.27 -14.39 3.93
CA ILE A 64 13.48 -12.98 4.24
C ILE A 64 12.67 -12.64 5.51
N PRO A 65 13.30 -12.09 6.56
CA PRO A 65 12.66 -11.82 7.85
C PRO A 65 11.74 -10.61 7.77
N MET A 66 10.64 -10.74 7.03
CA MET A 66 9.67 -9.67 6.85
C MET A 66 8.86 -9.47 8.14
N GLU A 67 8.78 -8.22 8.60
CA GLU A 67 7.90 -7.76 9.66
C GLU A 67 6.77 -6.89 9.10
N PRO A 68 5.81 -7.49 8.37
CA PRO A 68 4.77 -6.71 7.72
C PRO A 68 3.93 -5.95 8.72
N ALA A 69 3.60 -4.71 8.34
CA ALA A 69 2.85 -3.83 9.20
C ALA A 69 1.62 -3.29 8.49
N ARG A 70 0.47 -3.56 9.08
CA ARG A 70 -0.80 -2.94 8.72
C ARG A 70 -0.73 -1.45 9.00
N GLY A 71 -1.32 -0.68 8.09
CA GLY A 71 -1.53 0.74 8.26
C GLY A 71 -2.86 1.18 7.67
N GLU A 72 -3.49 2.10 8.36
CA GLU A 72 -4.69 2.78 7.89
C GLU A 72 -4.38 4.18 7.37
N ILE A 73 -4.99 4.53 6.24
CA ILE A 73 -5.06 5.88 5.69
C ILE A 73 -6.53 6.29 5.63
N GLN A 74 -6.82 7.52 6.02
CA GLN A 74 -8.17 8.09 6.00
C GLN A 74 -8.25 9.24 5.00
N THR A 75 -9.35 9.30 4.26
CA THR A 75 -9.75 10.53 3.56
C THR A 75 -10.66 11.30 4.50
N ILE A 76 -10.31 12.55 4.78
CA ILE A 76 -10.97 13.37 5.79
C ILE A 76 -11.31 14.76 5.26
N ARG A 77 -12.30 15.40 5.87
CA ARG A 77 -12.66 16.81 5.62
C ARG A 77 -12.44 17.64 6.87
N ALA A 78 -11.79 18.80 6.69
CA ALA A 78 -11.65 19.80 7.75
C ALA A 78 -12.74 20.87 7.61
N LYS A 79 -13.23 21.38 8.75
CA LYS A 79 -14.20 22.48 8.75
C LYS A 79 -13.52 23.81 8.43
N ASN A 80 -12.35 24.03 9.03
CA ASN A 80 -11.52 25.21 8.77
C ASN A 80 -10.33 24.80 7.90
N SER A 81 -9.92 25.70 7.00
CA SER A 81 -8.75 25.47 6.14
C SER A 81 -7.51 25.15 6.98
N LEU A 82 -6.77 24.14 6.54
CA LEU A 82 -5.45 23.80 7.06
C LEU A 82 -4.36 24.31 6.10
N PRO A 83 -3.08 24.34 6.51
CA PRO A 83 -1.98 24.69 5.63
C PRO A 83 -1.95 23.83 4.35
N GLU A 84 -1.47 24.41 3.25
CA GLU A 84 -1.30 23.71 1.96
C GLU A 84 -0.11 22.73 1.94
N GLY A 85 0.71 22.73 2.99
CA GLY A 85 1.83 21.80 3.16
C GLY A 85 1.42 20.46 3.77
N ILE A 86 2.31 19.47 3.62
CA ILE A 86 2.20 18.20 4.36
C ILE A 86 2.59 18.45 5.82
N LEU A 87 1.69 18.12 6.75
CA LEU A 87 1.99 18.09 8.17
C LEU A 87 2.46 16.69 8.57
N ASN A 88 3.48 16.59 9.42
CA ASN A 88 3.96 15.31 9.95
C ASN A 88 4.48 15.47 11.39
N ARG A 89 3.81 14.82 12.35
CA ARG A 89 4.17 14.78 13.77
C ARG A 89 3.67 13.48 14.42
N GLY A 90 4.17 12.34 13.95
CA GLY A 90 3.73 11.00 14.36
C GLY A 90 2.45 10.53 13.65
N LYS A 91 1.53 11.46 13.36
CA LYS A 91 0.56 11.34 12.26
C LYS A 91 0.93 12.34 11.17
N TRP A 92 0.50 12.08 9.95
CA TRP A 92 0.67 12.94 8.80
C TRP A 92 -0.68 13.31 8.20
N LEU A 93 -0.71 14.48 7.57
CA LEU A 93 -1.87 15.01 6.86
C LEU A 93 -1.38 15.69 5.58
N LYS A 94 -1.91 15.26 4.45
CA LYS A 94 -1.56 15.71 3.11
C LYS A 94 -2.79 16.34 2.45
N PRO A 95 -2.73 17.61 2.04
CA PRO A 95 -3.81 18.24 1.27
C PRO A 95 -4.08 17.52 -0.05
N VAL A 96 -5.35 17.42 -0.40
CA VAL A 96 -5.80 16.91 -1.70
C VAL A 96 -6.42 18.07 -2.48
N GLU A 97 -7.65 18.46 -2.15
CA GLU A 97 -8.35 19.60 -2.75
C GLU A 97 -9.58 19.96 -1.89
N ASN A 98 -10.11 21.18 -2.02
CA ASN A 98 -11.42 21.57 -1.46
C ASN A 98 -11.64 21.23 0.04
N GLY A 99 -10.60 21.42 0.87
CA GLY A 99 -10.67 21.09 2.30
C GLY A 99 -10.69 19.58 2.61
N ILE A 100 -10.39 18.75 1.62
CA ILE A 100 -10.18 17.31 1.74
C ILE A 100 -8.68 17.02 1.89
N TYR A 101 -8.38 16.12 2.81
CA TYR A 101 -7.02 15.71 3.13
C TYR A 101 -6.94 14.18 3.19
N GLN A 102 -5.78 13.64 2.84
CA GLN A 102 -5.41 12.29 3.24
C GLN A 102 -4.64 12.36 4.54
N ALA A 103 -4.94 11.47 5.47
CA ALA A 103 -4.28 11.41 6.75
C ALA A 103 -3.88 9.98 7.08
N GLY A 104 -2.76 9.85 7.80
CA GLY A 104 -2.29 8.56 8.23
C GLY A 104 -1.13 8.69 9.21
N ALA A 105 -0.43 7.62 9.54
CA ALA A 105 -0.96 6.27 9.43
C ALA A 105 -0.90 5.60 10.81
N THR A 106 -1.67 4.54 10.97
CA THR A 106 -1.45 3.58 12.06
C THR A 106 -0.34 2.61 11.68
N TYR A 107 0.16 1.92 12.70
CA TYR A 107 1.12 0.84 12.59
C TYR A 107 0.66 -0.30 13.49
N SER A 108 0.41 -1.47 12.92
CA SER A 108 0.05 -2.69 13.65
C SER A 108 0.68 -3.91 12.99
N TRP A 109 1.23 -4.82 13.79
CA TRP A 109 1.74 -6.13 13.33
C TRP A 109 0.68 -7.23 13.43
N GLU A 110 -0.43 -6.95 14.08
CA GLU A 110 -1.53 -7.90 14.26
C GLU A 110 -2.58 -7.75 13.17
N GLN A 111 -3.21 -8.87 12.81
CA GLN A 111 -4.39 -8.92 11.94
C GLN A 111 -4.19 -8.13 10.62
N LEU A 112 -3.10 -8.42 9.90
CA LEU A 112 -2.61 -7.61 8.77
C LEU A 112 -3.67 -7.26 7.71
N GLU A 113 -4.57 -8.19 7.43
CA GLU A 113 -5.62 -8.05 6.40
C GLU A 113 -7.02 -7.87 7.00
N SER A 114 -7.15 -7.53 8.30
CA SER A 114 -8.46 -7.30 8.90
C SER A 114 -9.08 -5.97 8.48
N LYS A 115 -10.41 -5.91 8.64
CA LYS A 115 -11.18 -4.69 8.42
C LYS A 115 -10.77 -3.59 9.41
N PRO A 116 -10.92 -2.30 9.04
CA PRO A 116 -10.69 -1.19 9.95
C PRO A 116 -11.42 -1.38 11.28
N ASN A 117 -10.72 -1.23 12.41
CA ASN A 117 -11.33 -1.40 13.74
C ASN A 117 -11.63 -0.04 14.39
N ALA A 118 -12.43 -0.05 15.47
CA ALA A 118 -12.88 1.17 16.15
C ALA A 118 -11.76 1.83 16.98
N LEU A 119 -10.82 1.05 17.51
CA LEU A 119 -9.72 1.55 18.34
C LEU A 119 -8.72 2.38 17.50
N GLU A 120 -8.34 1.87 16.33
CA GLU A 120 -7.47 2.55 15.37
C GLU A 120 -8.09 3.86 14.85
N LEU A 121 -9.42 3.86 14.66
CA LEU A 121 -10.15 5.07 14.30
C LEU A 121 -10.02 6.13 15.40
N GLN A 122 -10.25 5.73 16.65
CA GLN A 122 -10.18 6.64 17.80
C GLN A 122 -8.76 7.18 18.00
N GLU A 123 -7.73 6.33 17.88
CA GLU A 123 -6.32 6.72 17.96
C GLU A 123 -6.00 7.75 16.87
N MET A 124 -6.42 7.48 15.63
CA MET A 124 -6.21 8.39 14.50
C MET A 124 -6.91 9.73 14.70
N GLN A 125 -8.20 9.73 15.07
CA GLN A 125 -8.97 10.95 15.30
C GLN A 125 -8.39 11.78 16.45
N THR A 126 -7.91 11.14 17.51
CA THR A 126 -7.28 11.81 18.64
C THR A 126 -5.97 12.47 18.23
N GLY A 127 -5.08 11.71 17.55
CA GLY A 127 -3.79 12.22 17.10
C GLY A 127 -3.92 13.35 16.08
N LEU A 128 -4.79 13.18 15.08
CA LEU A 128 -5.04 14.22 14.08
C LEU A 128 -5.72 15.44 14.69
N GLY A 129 -6.74 15.25 15.53
CA GLY A 129 -7.45 16.35 16.19
C GLY A 129 -6.53 17.19 17.08
N ALA A 130 -5.58 16.55 17.79
CA ALA A 130 -4.56 17.25 18.55
C ALA A 130 -3.57 18.02 17.65
N MET A 131 -3.28 17.50 16.46
CA MET A 131 -2.38 18.15 15.49
C MET A 131 -2.98 19.40 14.84
N VAL A 132 -4.29 19.40 14.58
CA VAL A 132 -4.97 20.49 13.85
C VAL A 132 -5.92 21.34 14.69
N HIS A 133 -6.07 21.01 15.98
CA HIS A 133 -6.96 21.69 16.94
C HIS A 133 -8.43 21.79 16.48
N GLN A 134 -8.90 20.80 15.72
CA GLN A 134 -10.30 20.70 15.29
C GLN A 134 -10.70 19.24 15.06
N ARG A 135 -12.02 18.97 15.03
CA ARG A 135 -12.54 17.66 14.61
C ARG A 135 -12.49 17.54 13.09
N LEU A 136 -12.19 16.33 12.62
CA LEU A 136 -12.12 16.00 11.20
C LEU A 136 -13.22 14.98 10.90
N GLU A 137 -13.97 15.24 9.83
CA GLU A 137 -14.98 14.31 9.31
C GLU A 137 -14.27 13.22 8.52
N VAL A 138 -14.55 11.95 8.80
CA VAL A 138 -13.97 10.82 8.06
C VAL A 138 -14.89 10.45 6.91
N LEU A 139 -14.38 10.55 5.68
CA LEU A 139 -15.10 10.25 4.45
C LEU A 139 -14.82 8.83 3.96
N GLU A 140 -13.58 8.36 4.11
CA GLU A 140 -13.15 7.05 3.63
C GLU A 140 -12.01 6.51 4.50
N ARG A 141 -11.91 5.19 4.61
CA ARG A 141 -10.82 4.48 5.30
C ARG A 141 -10.26 3.39 4.39
N LYS A 142 -8.93 3.34 4.27
CA LYS A 142 -8.21 2.32 3.49
C LYS A 142 -7.17 1.64 4.36
N ILE A 143 -7.09 0.32 4.26
CA ILE A 143 -6.05 -0.49 4.89
C ILE A 143 -5.03 -0.89 3.83
N GLY A 144 -3.76 -0.84 4.19
CA GLY A 144 -2.67 -1.44 3.43
C GLY A 144 -1.72 -2.18 4.36
N VAL A 145 -0.95 -3.11 3.79
CA VAL A 145 0.11 -3.82 4.50
C VAL A 145 1.44 -3.42 3.89
N ARG A 146 2.35 -2.95 4.73
CA ARG A 146 3.69 -2.53 4.33
C ARG A 146 4.62 -3.76 4.33
N PRO A 147 5.41 -3.98 3.27
CA PRO A 147 6.50 -4.96 3.28
C PRO A 147 7.69 -4.39 4.05
N ALA A 148 7.64 -4.40 5.39
CA ALA A 148 8.76 -4.00 6.24
C ALA A 148 9.64 -5.20 6.61
N THR A 149 10.88 -4.93 6.98
CA THR A 149 11.96 -5.87 7.37
C THR A 149 12.61 -5.40 8.66
#